data_AF-A0A1I0QEF8-F1
#
_entry.id   AF-A0A1I0QEF8-F1
#
_cell.length_a   1.000
_cell.length_b   1.000
_cell.length_c   1.000
_cell.angle_alpha   90.00
_cell.angle_beta   90.00
_cell.angle_gamma   90.00
#
_symmetry.space_group_name_H-M   'P 1'
#
loop_
_entity.id
_entity.type
_entity.pdbx_description
1 polymer ?
#
loop_
_entity_poly.entity_id
_entity_poly.type
_entity_poly.pdbx_seq_one_letter_code
_entity_poly.pdbx_strand_id
1 'polypeptide(L)'
;MTQTTRSKAGGTACSSFNRRDFLILGGTSVTVLATFGMGGAQAQELVSSSYVRTVVGKVSELKQGIATTFNYPNDNVENVLVMLDEEAGGGVGEARNIVAFNTICPHQGGYMGADDFKRPHSVLGPCPIHLSTFDLTKHGMLVSGHAVESLPQIVLEIDGDDIIATGVMGLFYGYSQNPSGA
;
A
#
# COMPACT_ATOMS: atom_id res chain seq x y z
N MET A 1 10.09 -57.10 -31.71
CA MET A 1 9.35 -57.17 -30.43
C MET A 1 8.40 -55.99 -30.43
N THR A 2 7.14 -56.26 -30.75
CA THR A 2 6.09 -55.28 -31.02
C THR A 2 5.46 -54.86 -29.70
N GLN A 3 5.50 -53.58 -29.33
CA GLN A 3 4.78 -53.11 -28.13
C GLN A 3 3.33 -52.74 -28.49
N THR A 4 2.43 -53.55 -27.94
CA THR A 4 0.98 -53.38 -27.94
C THR A 4 0.58 -52.18 -27.07
N THR A 5 -0.24 -51.28 -27.59
CA THR A 5 -0.80 -50.16 -26.81
C THR A 5 -1.85 -50.69 -25.81
N ARG A 6 -1.70 -50.32 -24.54
CA ARG A 6 -2.71 -50.61 -23.49
C ARG A 6 -3.96 -49.77 -23.70
N SER A 7 -5.12 -50.43 -23.56
CA SER A 7 -6.44 -49.82 -23.65
C SER A 7 -6.70 -48.78 -22.56
N LYS A 8 -7.49 -47.77 -22.90
CA LYS A 8 -7.82 -46.58 -22.09
C LYS A 8 -8.78 -46.98 -20.97
N ALA A 9 -8.29 -47.00 -19.72
CA ALA A 9 -9.15 -47.12 -18.55
C ALA A 9 -9.78 -45.75 -18.24
N GLY A 10 -11.11 -45.72 -18.13
CA GLY A 10 -11.88 -44.55 -17.72
C GLY A 10 -11.52 -44.15 -16.29
N GLY A 11 -10.83 -43.03 -16.14
CA GLY A 11 -10.53 -42.39 -14.88
C GLY A 11 -11.32 -41.08 -14.78
N THR A 12 -12.06 -40.93 -13.69
CA THR A 12 -12.85 -39.78 -13.26
C THR A 12 -12.16 -38.47 -13.63
N ALA A 13 -12.83 -37.64 -14.43
CA ALA A 13 -12.34 -36.32 -14.80
C ALA A 13 -12.19 -35.47 -13.53
N CYS A 14 -10.94 -35.24 -13.11
CA CYS A 14 -10.63 -34.09 -12.28
C CYS A 14 -10.95 -32.87 -13.15
N SER A 15 -12.11 -32.26 -12.90
CA SER A 15 -12.60 -31.12 -13.65
C SER A 15 -11.73 -29.92 -13.30
N SER A 16 -10.60 -29.79 -13.99
CA SER A 16 -9.74 -28.62 -13.86
C SER A 16 -10.56 -27.41 -14.33
N PHE A 17 -10.98 -26.56 -13.39
CA PHE A 17 -11.59 -25.29 -13.74
C PHE A 17 -10.61 -24.53 -14.64
N ASN A 18 -11.03 -24.25 -15.87
CA ASN A 18 -10.25 -23.40 -16.76
C ASN A 18 -10.36 -21.95 -16.24
N ARG A 19 -9.32 -21.12 -16.46
CA ARG A 19 -9.36 -19.67 -16.20
C ARG A 19 -10.66 -19.01 -16.68
N ARG A 20 -11.23 -19.52 -17.77
CA ARG A 20 -12.48 -19.02 -18.37
C ARG A 20 -13.70 -19.35 -17.50
N ASP A 21 -13.78 -20.57 -16.99
CA ASP A 21 -14.85 -20.99 -16.08
C ASP A 21 -14.72 -20.28 -14.74
N PHE A 22 -13.48 -20.09 -14.24
CA PHE A 22 -13.22 -19.29 -13.06
C PHE A 22 -13.67 -17.83 -13.22
N LEU A 23 -13.41 -17.19 -14.36
CA LEU A 23 -13.85 -15.81 -14.62
C LEU A 23 -15.37 -15.70 -14.86
N ILE A 24 -16.00 -16.70 -15.46
CA ILE A 24 -17.45 -16.70 -15.67
C ILE A 24 -18.19 -16.95 -14.34
N LEU A 25 -17.79 -17.96 -13.58
CA LEU A 25 -18.38 -18.24 -12.26
C LEU A 25 -18.03 -17.14 -11.25
N GLY A 26 -16.77 -16.69 -11.21
CA GLY A 26 -16.31 -15.62 -10.33
C GLY A 26 -16.83 -14.22 -10.71
N GLY A 27 -17.14 -13.97 -11.98
CA GLY A 27 -17.73 -12.71 -12.42
C GLY A 27 -19.20 -12.57 -12.04
N THR A 28 -19.93 -13.69 -11.93
CA THR A 28 -21.37 -13.69 -11.59
C THR A 28 -21.67 -13.56 -10.09
N SER A 29 -20.69 -13.79 -9.20
CA SER A 29 -20.91 -13.68 -7.75
C SER A 29 -20.99 -12.23 -7.26
N VAL A 30 -20.37 -11.27 -7.95
CA VAL A 30 -20.36 -9.86 -7.51
C VAL A 30 -21.71 -9.16 -7.77
N THR A 31 -22.42 -9.51 -8.85
CA THR A 31 -23.68 -8.82 -9.22
C THR A 31 -24.89 -9.28 -8.40
N VAL A 32 -24.92 -10.52 -7.91
CA VAL A 32 -26.03 -11.02 -7.07
C VAL A 32 -25.96 -10.46 -5.65
N LEU A 33 -24.76 -10.25 -5.11
CA LEU A 33 -24.57 -9.62 -3.79
C LEU A 33 -25.01 -8.15 -3.73
N ALA A 34 -25.04 -7.45 -4.87
CA ALA A 34 -25.49 -6.06 -4.93
C ALA A 34 -27.02 -5.91 -4.98
N THR A 35 -27.77 -6.95 -5.36
CA THR A 35 -29.23 -6.87 -5.58
C THR A 35 -30.06 -7.44 -4.44
N PHE A 36 -29.53 -8.40 -3.68
CA PHE A 36 -30.06 -8.76 -2.37
C PHE A 36 -29.24 -8.01 -1.33
N GLY A 37 -29.83 -7.02 -0.66
CA GLY A 37 -29.21 -6.20 0.39
C GLY A 37 -28.70 -6.94 1.64
N MET A 38 -28.26 -8.18 1.49
CA MET A 38 -27.56 -9.00 2.49
C MET A 38 -26.04 -8.80 2.46
N GLY A 39 -25.49 -8.06 1.49
CA GLY A 39 -24.05 -7.69 1.44
C GLY A 39 -23.72 -6.27 1.92
N GLY A 40 -24.72 -5.48 2.32
CA GLY A 40 -24.64 -4.01 2.48
C GLY A 40 -23.97 -3.46 3.74
N ALA A 41 -23.26 -4.28 4.52
CA ALA A 41 -22.46 -3.83 5.66
C ALA A 41 -21.12 -4.57 5.74
N GLN A 42 -21.15 -5.89 5.53
CA GLN A 42 -19.97 -6.75 5.63
C GLN A 42 -18.95 -6.54 4.50
N ALA A 43 -19.36 -6.12 3.30
CA ALA A 43 -18.41 -5.78 2.22
C ALA A 43 -17.71 -4.43 2.46
N GLN A 44 -18.35 -3.50 3.17
CA GLN A 44 -17.78 -2.19 3.50
C GLN A 44 -16.80 -2.29 4.68
N GLU A 45 -17.07 -3.18 5.63
CA GLU A 45 -16.24 -3.41 6.82
C GLU A 45 -14.91 -4.14 6.51
N LEU A 46 -14.83 -4.86 5.39
CA LEU A 46 -13.60 -5.53 4.93
C LEU A 46 -12.52 -4.56 4.40
N VAL A 47 -12.84 -3.29 4.15
CA VAL A 47 -11.90 -2.31 3.53
C VAL A 47 -11.53 -1.17 4.47
N SER A 48 -12.16 -1.08 5.65
CA SER A 48 -11.81 -0.07 6.65
C SER A 48 -11.31 -0.76 7.92
N SER A 49 -10.00 -0.99 8.01
CA SER A 49 -9.39 -0.94 9.33
C SER A 49 -9.65 0.48 9.84
N SER A 50 -10.49 0.60 10.87
CA SER A 50 -10.86 1.89 11.45
C SER A 50 -9.63 2.49 12.14
N TYR A 51 -8.79 3.16 11.36
CA TYR A 51 -7.64 3.85 11.92
C TYR A 51 -8.09 5.08 12.70
N VAL A 52 -7.39 5.35 13.80
CA VAL A 52 -7.58 6.58 14.55
C VAL A 52 -7.10 7.76 13.70
N ARG A 53 -7.88 8.84 13.70
CA ARG A 53 -7.46 10.11 13.13
C ARG A 53 -6.44 10.75 14.05
N THR A 54 -5.22 10.92 13.58
CA THR A 54 -4.12 11.45 14.39
C THR A 54 -3.53 12.67 13.71
N VAL A 55 -3.37 13.76 14.46
CA VAL A 55 -2.64 14.94 13.98
C VAL A 55 -1.15 14.59 13.94
N VAL A 56 -0.53 14.71 12.76
CA VAL A 56 0.85 14.30 12.50
C VAL A 56 1.77 15.47 12.13
N GLY A 57 1.21 16.67 11.99
CA GLY A 57 1.97 17.87 11.74
C GLY A 57 1.07 19.06 11.41
N LYS A 58 1.71 20.20 11.13
CA LYS A 58 1.05 21.43 10.70
C LYS A 58 1.51 21.83 9.31
N VAL A 59 0.60 22.30 8.46
CA VAL A 59 0.95 22.79 7.11
C VAL A 59 1.90 23.97 7.20
N SER A 60 1.66 24.89 8.14
CA SER A 60 2.48 26.08 8.38
C SER A 60 3.93 25.77 8.81
N GLU A 61 4.20 24.58 9.34
CA GLU A 61 5.52 24.15 9.81
C GLU A 61 6.31 23.40 8.73
N LEU A 62 5.64 22.92 7.68
CA LEU A 62 6.30 22.21 6.59
C LEU A 62 7.15 23.13 5.74
N LYS A 63 8.33 22.64 5.39
CA LYS A 63 9.24 23.29 4.46
C LYS A 63 9.37 22.43 3.22
N GLN A 64 9.29 23.07 2.06
CA GLN A 64 9.37 22.37 0.79
C GLN A 64 10.70 21.64 0.61
N GLY A 65 10.62 20.37 0.24
CA GLY A 65 11.74 19.46 0.04
C GLY A 65 12.49 19.09 1.31
N ILE A 66 11.91 19.32 2.50
CA ILE A 66 12.44 18.86 3.78
C ILE A 66 11.49 17.78 4.32
N ALA A 67 12.05 16.60 4.54
CA ALA A 67 11.36 15.48 5.16
C ALA A 67 11.44 15.58 6.68
N THR A 68 10.36 15.22 7.37
CA THR A 68 10.29 15.06 8.83
C THR A 68 9.73 13.69 9.17
N THR A 69 9.88 13.23 10.42
CA THR A 69 9.31 11.96 10.88
C THR A 69 8.16 12.16 11.86
N PHE A 70 7.27 11.17 11.90
CA PHE A 70 6.18 11.07 12.86
C PHE A 70 5.78 9.60 13.06
N ASN A 71 5.01 9.30 14.10
CA ASN A 71 4.53 7.95 14.38
C ASN A 71 3.05 7.78 14.04
N TYR A 72 2.72 6.69 13.35
CA TYR A 72 1.36 6.31 12.97
C TYR A 72 1.34 4.86 12.44
N PRO A 73 0.35 4.02 12.76
CA PRO A 73 -0.88 4.31 13.51
C PRO A 73 -0.72 4.27 15.04
N ASN A 74 0.46 3.90 15.52
CA ASN A 74 0.85 3.91 16.94
C ASN A 74 2.32 4.35 17.07
N ASP A 75 2.80 4.46 18.31
CA ASP A 75 4.12 4.98 18.63
C ASP A 75 5.31 4.16 18.11
N ASN A 76 5.09 2.92 17.64
CA ASN A 76 6.16 2.03 17.19
C ASN A 76 6.36 2.02 15.67
N VAL A 77 5.48 2.69 14.91
CA VAL A 77 5.57 2.72 13.45
C VAL A 77 5.93 4.13 13.02
N GLU A 78 7.21 4.33 12.71
CA GLU A 78 7.70 5.62 12.22
C GLU A 78 7.44 5.76 10.71
N ASN A 79 7.09 6.97 10.30
CA ASN A 79 6.80 7.35 8.93
C ASN A 79 7.49 8.68 8.62
N VAL A 80 7.71 8.94 7.34
CA VAL A 80 8.22 10.21 6.82
C VAL A 80 7.06 11.06 6.29
N LEU A 81 7.05 12.36 6.61
CA LEU A 81 6.17 13.39 6.06
C LEU A 81 7.01 14.35 5.22
N VAL A 82 6.56 14.67 4.01
CA VAL A 82 7.30 15.58 3.13
C VAL A 82 6.36 16.43 2.28
N MET A 83 6.70 17.72 2.14
CA MET A 83 6.13 18.60 1.13
C MET A 83 7.05 18.60 -0.09
N LEU A 84 6.63 17.97 -1.19
CA LEU A 84 7.42 17.81 -2.40
C LEU A 84 7.50 19.10 -3.24
N ASP A 85 8.41 19.13 -4.20
CA ASP A 85 8.51 20.23 -5.19
C ASP A 85 7.44 20.15 -6.29
N GLU A 86 6.70 19.05 -6.34
CA GLU A 86 5.76 18.71 -7.40
C GLU A 86 4.53 17.97 -6.84
N GLU A 87 3.45 17.93 -7.63
CA GLU A 87 2.23 17.20 -7.31
C GLU A 87 2.50 15.69 -7.19
N ALA A 88 1.83 15.02 -6.25
CA ALA A 88 2.02 13.61 -5.99
C ALA A 88 0.71 12.84 -5.82
N GLY A 89 0.74 11.56 -6.19
CA GLY A 89 -0.33 10.61 -5.92
C GLY A 89 -0.60 10.50 -4.42
N GLY A 90 -1.85 10.72 -4.00
CA GLY A 90 -2.23 10.74 -2.58
C GLY A 90 -1.76 11.99 -1.82
N GLY A 91 -1.20 12.98 -2.52
CA GLY A 91 -0.78 14.25 -1.91
C GLY A 91 -1.95 15.14 -1.52
N VAL A 92 -1.83 15.77 -0.35
CA VAL A 92 -2.80 16.73 0.20
C VAL A 92 -2.28 18.16 0.17
N GLY A 93 -3.10 19.11 0.62
CA GLY A 93 -2.84 20.55 0.52
C GLY A 93 -3.19 21.12 -0.86
N GLU A 94 -3.13 22.44 -1.00
CA GLU A 94 -3.54 23.14 -2.22
C GLU A 94 -2.77 22.67 -3.47
N ALA A 95 -1.48 22.42 -3.33
CA ALA A 95 -0.61 21.94 -4.41
C ALA A 95 -0.57 20.41 -4.55
N ARG A 96 -1.32 19.67 -3.71
CA ARG A 96 -1.38 18.20 -3.71
C ARG A 96 0.00 17.53 -3.65
N ASN A 97 0.90 18.09 -2.85
CA ASN A 97 2.32 17.71 -2.78
C ASN A 97 2.77 17.34 -1.37
N ILE A 98 1.88 17.36 -0.38
CA ILE A 98 2.17 16.89 0.99
C ILE A 98 1.84 15.40 1.05
N VAL A 99 2.85 14.56 1.22
CA VAL A 99 2.72 13.10 1.25
C VAL A 99 3.42 12.51 2.46
N ALA A 100 3.00 11.32 2.87
CA ALA A 100 3.66 10.56 3.92
C ALA A 100 3.78 9.08 3.58
N PHE A 101 4.88 8.47 3.98
CA PHE A 101 5.22 7.08 3.69
C PHE A 101 5.90 6.40 4.87
N ASN A 102 5.82 5.08 4.94
CA ASN A 102 6.51 4.33 5.98
C ASN A 102 8.04 4.36 5.79
N THR A 103 8.79 4.38 6.88
CA THR A 103 10.27 4.37 6.82
C THR A 103 10.86 2.97 6.65
N ILE A 104 10.06 1.90 6.68
CA ILE A 104 10.55 0.53 6.60
C ILE A 104 10.33 -0.04 5.20
N CYS A 105 11.43 -0.46 4.56
CA CYS A 105 11.42 -1.08 3.24
C CYS A 105 10.61 -2.39 3.25
N PRO A 106 9.62 -2.56 2.35
CA PRO A 106 8.74 -3.74 2.31
C PRO A 106 9.46 -5.02 1.86
N HIS A 107 10.72 -4.94 1.40
CA HIS A 107 11.49 -6.12 1.03
C HIS A 107 11.87 -6.97 2.25
N GLN A 108 12.75 -6.44 3.10
CA GLN A 108 13.35 -7.15 4.25
C GLN A 108 13.57 -6.22 5.45
N GLY A 109 12.78 -5.16 5.57
CA GLY A 109 12.74 -4.34 6.79
C GLY A 109 13.84 -3.31 6.95
N GLY A 110 14.53 -2.93 5.86
CA GLY A 110 15.57 -1.90 5.94
C GLY A 110 14.98 -0.51 6.20
N TYR A 111 15.53 0.19 7.18
CA TYR A 111 15.14 1.55 7.55
C TYR A 111 15.58 2.57 6.49
N MET A 112 14.69 3.51 6.18
CA MET A 112 14.85 4.66 5.27
C MET A 112 14.14 5.86 5.89
N GLY A 113 14.86 6.66 6.68
CA GLY A 113 14.30 7.79 7.43
C GLY A 113 14.22 9.07 6.61
N ALA A 114 13.96 10.20 7.27
CA ALA A 114 13.92 11.51 6.62
C ALA A 114 15.22 11.87 5.87
N ASP A 115 16.38 11.49 6.39
CA ASP A 115 17.69 11.74 5.75
C ASP A 115 17.91 10.94 4.44
N ASP A 116 17.11 9.89 4.25
CA ASP A 116 17.12 9.07 3.05
C ASP A 116 16.22 9.64 1.94
N PHE A 117 15.50 10.74 2.20
CA PHE A 117 14.76 11.46 1.16
C PHE A 117 15.72 12.19 0.22
N LYS A 118 15.54 12.00 -1.09
CA LYS A 118 16.33 12.65 -2.15
C LYS A 118 15.45 13.58 -2.96
N ARG A 119 15.36 14.83 -2.50
CA ARG A 119 14.62 15.93 -3.13
C ARG A 119 14.75 16.02 -4.65
N PRO A 120 15.96 15.93 -5.27
CA PRO A 120 16.08 16.11 -6.72
C PRO A 120 15.29 15.11 -7.58
N HIS A 121 14.86 13.99 -6.99
CA HIS A 121 14.12 12.94 -7.68
C HIS A 121 12.82 12.58 -6.98
N SER A 122 12.44 13.29 -5.90
CA SER A 122 11.26 12.98 -5.10
C SER A 122 11.20 11.50 -4.66
N VAL A 123 12.36 10.90 -4.35
CA VAL A 123 12.47 9.49 -3.94
C VAL A 123 12.86 9.32 -2.48
N LEU A 124 12.47 8.21 -1.87
CA LEU A 124 13.01 7.72 -0.61
C LEU A 124 13.94 6.52 -0.85
N GLY A 125 15.12 6.56 -0.24
CA GLY A 125 16.17 5.56 -0.40
C GLY A 125 17.42 6.13 -1.10
N PRO A 126 18.30 5.28 -1.64
CA PRO A 126 18.22 3.82 -1.69
C PRO A 126 18.25 3.18 -0.30
N CYS A 127 17.45 2.13 -0.09
CA CYS A 127 17.47 1.29 1.10
C CYS A 127 18.89 0.76 1.36
N PRO A 128 19.45 0.90 2.58
CA PRO A 128 20.84 0.58 2.86
C PRO A 128 21.18 -0.91 2.74
N ILE A 129 20.17 -1.81 2.71
CA ILE A 129 20.42 -3.25 2.66
C ILE A 129 20.60 -3.74 1.21
N HIS A 130 19.66 -3.42 0.31
CA HIS A 130 19.64 -3.96 -1.05
C HIS A 130 19.25 -2.93 -2.13
N LEU A 131 19.43 -1.64 -1.82
CA LEU A 131 19.32 -0.50 -2.73
C LEU A 131 17.94 -0.25 -3.35
N SER A 132 16.87 -0.80 -2.76
CA SER A 132 15.49 -0.45 -3.18
C SER A 132 15.23 1.04 -3.03
N THR A 133 14.71 1.69 -4.07
CA THR A 133 14.39 3.12 -4.09
C THR A 133 12.94 3.32 -4.51
N PHE A 134 12.23 4.27 -3.89
CA PHE A 134 10.78 4.43 -4.05
C PHE A 134 10.41 5.87 -4.46
N ASP A 135 9.57 6.00 -5.49
CA ASP A 135 9.09 7.29 -6.03
C ASP A 135 7.88 7.78 -5.24
N LEU A 136 8.06 8.88 -4.49
CA LEU A 136 7.03 9.44 -3.62
C LEU A 136 5.95 10.21 -4.40
N THR A 137 6.21 10.57 -5.66
CA THR A 137 5.21 11.17 -6.55
C THR A 137 4.22 10.13 -7.08
N LYS A 138 4.60 8.85 -7.10
CA LYS A 138 3.82 7.75 -7.68
C LYS A 138 3.43 6.70 -6.64
N HIS A 139 2.83 7.12 -5.52
CA HIS A 139 2.35 6.22 -4.47
C HIS A 139 3.43 5.27 -3.94
N GLY A 140 4.67 5.73 -3.83
CA GLY A 140 5.79 4.92 -3.31
C GLY A 140 6.21 3.80 -4.27
N MET A 141 5.95 3.94 -5.58
CA MET A 141 6.31 2.95 -6.59
C MET A 141 7.81 2.64 -6.55
N LEU A 142 8.16 1.35 -6.61
CA LEU A 142 9.55 0.93 -6.73
C LEU A 142 10.17 1.47 -8.02
N VAL A 143 11.23 2.27 -7.89
CA VAL A 143 12.04 2.75 -9.01
C VAL A 143 13.05 1.68 -9.43
N SER A 144 13.74 1.11 -8.46
CA SER A 144 14.76 0.07 -8.65
C SER A 144 14.93 -0.71 -7.35
N GLY A 145 15.40 -1.97 -7.44
CA GLY A 145 15.74 -2.81 -6.29
C GLY A 145 14.97 -4.12 -6.22
N HIS A 146 14.82 -4.65 -5.01
CA HIS A 146 14.33 -6.02 -4.75
C HIS A 146 12.96 -6.06 -4.05
N ALA A 147 12.42 -4.92 -3.62
CA ALA A 147 11.05 -4.89 -3.10
C ALA A 147 10.08 -5.30 -4.22
N VAL A 148 8.98 -5.98 -3.86
CA VAL A 148 7.95 -6.42 -4.82
C VAL A 148 6.63 -5.67 -4.65
N GLU A 149 6.62 -4.71 -3.73
CA GLU A 149 5.47 -3.86 -3.38
C GLU A 149 5.94 -2.40 -3.31
N SER A 150 5.01 -1.48 -3.54
CA SER A 150 5.24 -0.05 -3.26
C SER A 150 5.46 0.17 -1.76
N LEU A 151 6.16 1.25 -1.44
CA LEU A 151 6.32 1.69 -0.06
C LEU A 151 4.94 2.06 0.53
N PRO A 152 4.56 1.56 1.72
CA PRO A 152 3.27 1.88 2.31
C PRO A 152 3.08 3.39 2.47
N GLN A 153 1.96 3.90 1.97
CA GLN A 153 1.64 5.33 2.00
C GLN A 153 0.64 5.61 3.11
N ILE A 154 0.90 6.65 3.91
CA ILE A 154 -0.05 7.12 4.92
C ILE A 154 -1.07 8.01 4.24
N VAL A 155 -2.36 7.71 4.44
CA VAL A 155 -3.47 8.52 3.93
C VAL A 155 -3.62 9.74 4.83
N LEU A 156 -3.58 10.92 4.21
CA LEU A 156 -3.64 12.20 4.92
C LEU A 156 -4.93 12.95 4.57
N GLU A 157 -5.32 13.86 5.46
CA GLU A 157 -6.31 14.90 5.25
C GLU A 157 -5.77 16.23 5.80
N ILE A 158 -6.32 17.35 5.32
CA ILE A 158 -6.04 18.68 5.86
C ILE A 158 -7.30 19.21 6.55
N ASP A 159 -7.16 19.67 7.78
CA ASP A 159 -8.20 20.39 8.53
C ASP A 159 -7.62 21.71 9.07
N GLY A 160 -7.90 22.81 8.37
CA GLY A 160 -7.26 24.09 8.66
C GLY A 160 -5.75 24.02 8.49
N ASP A 161 -5.01 24.16 9.59
CA ASP A 161 -3.54 24.03 9.61
C ASP A 161 -3.07 22.62 9.98
N ASP A 162 -3.97 21.74 10.41
CA ASP A 162 -3.64 20.37 10.83
C ASP A 162 -3.50 19.42 9.64
N ILE A 163 -2.45 18.60 9.69
CA ILE A 163 -2.24 17.45 8.82
C ILE A 163 -2.66 16.22 9.62
N ILE A 164 -3.69 15.51 9.16
CA ILE A 164 -4.30 14.39 9.87
C ILE A 164 -4.03 13.10 9.12
N ALA A 165 -3.39 12.12 9.77
CA ALA A 165 -3.30 10.76 9.26
C ALA A 165 -4.60 9.99 9.55
N THR A 166 -5.18 9.39 8.52
CA THR A 166 -6.50 8.74 8.57
C THR A 166 -6.49 7.28 8.11
N GLY A 167 -5.37 6.81 7.56
CA GLY A 167 -5.18 5.41 7.29
C GLY A 167 -3.88 5.10 6.57
N VAL A 168 -3.79 3.90 6.03
CA VAL A 168 -2.60 3.40 5.34
C VAL A 168 -3.01 2.66 4.08
N MET A 169 -2.34 2.97 2.97
CA MET A 169 -2.40 2.23 1.72
C MET A 169 -1.16 1.33 1.64
N GLY A 170 -1.37 0.02 1.65
CA GLY A 170 -0.31 -0.99 1.69
C GLY A 170 -0.17 -1.65 3.07
N LEU A 171 0.71 -2.65 3.16
CA LEU A 171 0.97 -3.42 4.36
C LEU A 171 2.35 -3.05 4.93
N PHE A 172 2.43 -2.72 6.21
CA PHE A 172 3.71 -2.49 6.86
C PHE A 172 4.52 -3.78 6.91
N TYR A 173 5.82 -3.68 6.61
CA TYR A 173 6.73 -4.82 6.69
C TYR A 173 6.72 -5.44 8.10
N GLY A 174 6.73 -6.78 8.15
CA GLY A 174 6.79 -7.53 9.40
C GLY A 174 5.43 -7.75 10.08
N TYR A 175 4.34 -7.31 9.46
CA TYR A 175 2.99 -7.51 9.96
C TYR A 175 2.16 -8.39 9.02
N SER A 176 1.36 -9.31 9.56
CA SER A 176 0.37 -10.06 8.77
C SER A 176 -0.92 -9.26 8.51
N GLN A 177 -1.12 -8.21 9.30
CA GLN A 177 -2.20 -7.23 9.20
C GLN A 177 -1.66 -5.92 9.78
N ASN A 178 -1.98 -4.77 9.19
CA ASN A 178 -1.52 -3.51 9.75
C ASN A 178 -1.96 -3.39 11.23
N PRO A 179 -1.06 -2.91 12.12
CA PRO A 179 -1.42 -2.73 13.51
C PRO A 179 -2.55 -1.70 13.61
N SER A 180 -3.52 -1.95 14.48
CA SER A 180 -4.57 -0.98 14.78
C SER A 180 -3.95 0.27 15.39
N GLY A 181 -4.50 1.43 15.07
CA GLY A 181 -4.23 2.64 15.83
C GLY A 181 -4.86 2.50 17.21
N ALA A 182 -4.02 2.35 18.23
CA ALA A 182 -4.40 2.27 19.63
C ALA A 182 -3.41 3.12 20.43
#